data_AF-A0A397FK47-F1
#
_entry.id   AF-A0A397FK47-F1
#
_cell.length_a   1.000
_cell.length_b   1.000
_cell.length_c   1.000
_cell.angle_alpha   90.00
_cell.angle_beta   90.00
_cell.angle_gamma   90.00
#
_symmetry.space_group_name_H-M   'P 1'
#
loop_
_entity.id
_entity.type
_entity.pdbx_description
1 polymer ?
#
loop_
_entity_poly.entity_id
_entity_poly.type
_entity_poly.pdbx_seq_one_letter_code
_entity_poly.pdbx_strand_id
1 'polypeptide(L)'
;MTTNFYPPSKARLVESNSGVEFICKQVFDFWNTVNIKYTLHGWGQLVDGTKVNPELLEVGVTAWDNVDCAFSYDRVAGRGAIQESVLCAGGDAAQACIGDAGDALTVASANGDDHLVAVFSWSVECDAHGVPGVYTRLSKVRSFVEPFVAKVSPGYSF
;
A
#
# COMPACT_ATOMS: atom_id res chain seq x y z
N MET A 1 -18.08 -22.29 -3.77
CA MET A 1 -16.87 -22.12 -4.61
C MET A 1 -15.99 -21.16 -3.85
N THR A 2 -14.90 -21.65 -3.28
CA THR A 2 -14.04 -20.92 -2.35
C THR A 2 -13.01 -20.13 -3.13
N THR A 3 -13.21 -18.81 -3.22
CA THR A 3 -12.24 -17.88 -3.81
C THR A 3 -11.35 -17.38 -2.68
N ASN A 4 -10.05 -17.68 -2.80
CA ASN A 4 -9.01 -17.27 -1.87
C ASN A 4 -8.59 -15.84 -2.21
N PHE A 5 -8.45 -14.97 -1.22
CA PHE A 5 -7.85 -13.66 -1.44
C PHE A 5 -6.82 -13.39 -0.36
N TYR A 6 -5.78 -12.69 -0.79
CA TYR A 6 -4.43 -13.05 -0.37
C TYR A 6 -4.16 -14.54 -0.63
N PRO A 7 -3.91 -14.95 -1.90
CA PRO A 7 -3.53 -16.33 -2.15
C PRO A 7 -2.28 -16.61 -1.30
N PRO A 8 -2.30 -17.58 -0.38
CA PRO A 8 -1.17 -17.87 0.48
C PRO A 8 0.11 -18.13 -0.32
N SER A 9 -0.03 -18.54 -1.58
CA SER A 9 1.06 -18.73 -2.53
C SER A 9 1.76 -17.44 -3.00
N LYS A 10 1.19 -16.25 -2.79
CA LYS A 10 1.78 -14.96 -3.23
C LYS A 10 2.26 -14.07 -2.08
N ALA A 11 1.74 -14.30 -0.87
CA ALA A 11 2.19 -13.63 0.32
C ALA A 11 3.50 -14.24 0.81
N ARG A 12 4.43 -13.41 1.26
CA ARG A 12 5.65 -13.86 1.90
C ARG A 12 5.75 -13.28 3.30
N LEU A 13 6.28 -14.07 4.23
CA LEU A 13 6.65 -13.59 5.57
C LEU A 13 7.84 -12.63 5.46
N VAL A 14 7.76 -11.50 6.14
CA VAL A 14 8.91 -10.62 6.32
C VAL A 14 9.79 -11.19 7.44
N GLU A 15 11.04 -11.53 7.13
CA GLU A 15 11.97 -12.16 8.09
C GLU A 15 12.34 -11.18 9.22
N SER A 16 12.31 -11.62 10.49
CA SER A 16 12.53 -10.75 11.66
C SER A 16 13.90 -10.05 11.73
N ASN A 17 14.85 -10.43 10.86
CA ASN A 17 16.19 -9.85 10.80
C ASN A 17 16.33 -8.75 9.74
N SER A 18 15.29 -8.45 8.95
CA SER A 18 15.25 -7.20 8.18
C SER A 18 15.02 -6.07 9.18
N GLY A 19 16.11 -5.40 9.57
CA GLY A 19 16.08 -4.28 10.51
C GLY A 19 14.95 -3.32 10.14
N VAL A 20 14.08 -3.01 11.11
CA VAL A 20 13.02 -2.01 10.96
C VAL A 20 13.70 -0.65 10.87
N GLU A 21 14.18 -0.29 9.69
CA GLU A 21 14.65 1.06 9.42
C GLU A 21 13.43 1.93 9.13
N PHE A 22 13.22 2.97 9.94
CA PHE A 22 12.16 3.93 9.68
C PHE A 22 12.37 4.51 8.27
N ILE A 23 11.44 4.25 7.35
CA ILE A 23 11.40 4.80 5.98
C ILE A 23 11.04 6.30 6.04
N CYS A 24 11.69 7.08 6.91
CA CYS A 24 11.46 8.51 7.07
C CYS A 24 12.38 9.34 6.17
N LYS A 25 13.47 8.76 5.65
CA LYS A 25 14.51 9.54 4.99
C LYS A 25 14.19 9.89 3.54
N GLN A 26 13.26 9.18 2.88
CA GLN A 26 12.97 9.34 1.45
C GLN A 26 11.46 9.25 1.11
N VAL A 27 10.58 9.70 2.01
CA VAL A 27 9.11 9.69 1.86
C VAL A 27 8.60 10.46 0.62
N PHE A 28 9.45 11.23 -0.06
CA PHE A 28 9.00 12.28 -0.98
C PHE A 28 9.67 12.32 -2.35
N ASP A 29 10.42 11.29 -2.74
CA ASP A 29 10.96 11.21 -4.09
C ASP A 29 9.86 10.86 -5.10
N PHE A 30 10.00 11.40 -6.32
CA PHE A 30 8.94 11.60 -7.30
C PHE A 30 8.53 10.30 -8.03
N TRP A 31 7.90 9.36 -7.32
CA TRP A 31 7.41 8.10 -7.90
C TRP A 31 5.96 8.26 -8.37
N ASN A 32 5.78 8.79 -9.59
CA ASN A 32 4.47 8.95 -10.24
C ASN A 32 4.24 7.96 -11.40
N THR A 33 4.86 6.79 -11.34
CA THR A 33 4.88 5.88 -12.49
C THR A 33 3.83 4.79 -12.35
N VAL A 34 2.82 4.86 -13.21
CA VAL A 34 1.91 3.74 -13.51
C VAL A 34 2.71 2.53 -14.04
N ASN A 35 2.23 1.31 -13.78
CA ASN A 35 2.88 0.03 -14.14
C ASN A 35 4.20 -0.30 -13.42
N ILE A 36 4.49 0.34 -12.28
CA ILE A 36 5.53 -0.14 -11.36
C ILE A 36 4.92 -1.15 -10.39
N LYS A 37 5.71 -2.18 -10.04
CA LYS A 37 5.38 -3.10 -8.95
C LYS A 37 5.69 -2.43 -7.61
N TYR A 38 4.70 -2.39 -6.75
CA TYR A 38 4.80 -1.95 -5.37
C TYR A 38 4.73 -3.15 -4.44
N THR A 39 5.26 -3.01 -3.23
CA THR A 39 5.14 -4.01 -2.18
C THR A 39 4.24 -3.45 -1.09
N LEU A 40 3.12 -4.13 -0.86
CA LEU A 40 2.24 -3.91 0.28
C LEU A 40 2.76 -4.74 1.45
N HIS A 41 2.91 -4.11 2.61
CA HIS A 41 3.33 -4.76 3.86
C HIS A 41 2.23 -4.65 4.90
N GLY A 42 1.77 -5.75 5.48
CA GLY A 42 0.65 -5.69 6.41
C GLY A 42 0.41 -6.91 7.29
N TRP A 43 -0.39 -6.70 8.33
CA TRP A 43 -0.86 -7.75 9.25
C TRP A 43 -2.36 -8.03 9.08
N GLY A 44 -3.04 -7.36 8.18
CA GLY A 44 -4.47 -7.52 7.95
C GLY A 44 -4.87 -8.94 7.59
N GLN A 45 -6.17 -9.16 7.60
CA GLN A 45 -6.76 -10.48 7.43
C GLN A 45 -6.41 -11.07 6.06
N LEU A 46 -6.10 -12.36 6.04
CA LEU A 46 -6.24 -13.15 4.82
C LEU A 46 -7.73 -13.34 4.55
N VAL A 47 -8.10 -13.62 3.31
CA VAL A 47 -9.53 -13.59 2.93
C VAL A 47 -10.26 -14.89 3.20
N ASP A 48 -9.59 -15.84 3.86
CA ASP A 48 -10.28 -16.90 4.59
C ASP A 48 -10.93 -16.40 5.91
N GLY A 49 -10.78 -15.10 6.23
CA GLY A 49 -11.38 -14.48 7.41
C GLY A 49 -10.60 -14.76 8.70
N THR A 50 -9.36 -15.25 8.60
CA THR A 50 -8.49 -15.42 9.76
C THR A 50 -8.25 -14.07 10.45
N LYS A 51 -8.23 -14.09 11.79
CA LYS A 51 -7.81 -12.93 12.58
C LYS A 51 -6.42 -12.50 12.10
N VAL A 52 -6.25 -11.18 11.98
CA VAL A 52 -4.99 -10.42 11.82
C VAL A 52 -3.75 -11.31 11.98
N ASN A 53 -2.97 -11.43 10.91
CA ASN A 53 -1.82 -12.32 10.85
C ASN A 53 -0.87 -12.04 12.03
N PRO A 54 -0.37 -13.08 12.72
CA PRO A 54 0.58 -12.89 13.83
C PRO A 54 1.95 -12.42 13.34
N GLU A 55 2.21 -12.56 12.04
CA GLU A 55 3.45 -12.22 11.37
C GLU A 55 3.19 -11.18 10.28
N LEU A 56 4.19 -10.34 10.01
CA LEU A 56 4.12 -9.34 8.95
C LEU A 56 4.21 -10.03 7.58
N LEU A 57 3.28 -9.71 6.69
CA LEU A 57 3.25 -10.20 5.32
C LEU A 57 3.66 -9.12 4.34
N GLU A 58 4.27 -9.54 3.24
CA GLU A 58 4.49 -8.72 2.06
C GLU A 58 3.84 -9.34 0.81
N VAL A 59 3.32 -8.50 -0.09
CA VAL A 59 2.84 -8.93 -1.40
C VAL A 59 3.08 -7.87 -2.47
N GLY A 60 3.43 -8.33 -3.67
CA GLY A 60 3.54 -7.46 -4.83
C GLY A 60 2.17 -7.08 -5.40
N VAL A 61 1.94 -5.79 -5.59
CA VAL A 61 0.75 -5.21 -6.22
C VAL A 61 1.13 -4.26 -7.35
N THR A 62 0.21 -4.04 -8.29
CA THR A 62 0.42 -3.12 -9.42
C THR A 62 -0.42 -1.86 -9.22
N ALA A 63 0.17 -0.68 -9.44
CA ALA A 63 -0.58 0.56 -9.41
C ALA A 63 -1.40 0.78 -10.68
N TRP A 64 -2.56 1.41 -10.50
CA TRP A 64 -3.49 1.79 -11.56
C TRP A 64 -3.35 3.28 -11.88
N ASP A 65 -3.67 3.63 -13.13
CA ASP A 65 -3.93 5.02 -13.47
C ASP A 65 -5.18 5.52 -12.72
N ASN A 66 -5.17 6.76 -12.25
CA ASN A 66 -6.31 7.30 -11.50
C ASN A 66 -7.57 7.40 -12.36
N VAL A 67 -7.45 7.54 -13.69
CA VAL A 67 -8.59 7.52 -14.63
C VAL A 67 -9.23 6.13 -14.68
N ASP A 68 -8.41 5.09 -14.84
CA ASP A 68 -8.89 3.70 -14.87
C ASP A 68 -9.47 3.28 -13.51
N CYS A 69 -8.82 3.69 -12.42
CA CYS A 69 -9.34 3.48 -11.07
C CYS A 69 -10.67 4.23 -10.84
N ALA A 70 -10.78 5.50 -11.25
CA ALA A 70 -12.05 6.22 -11.15
C ALA A 70 -13.17 5.50 -11.93
N PHE A 71 -12.85 4.98 -13.12
CA PHE A 71 -13.80 4.22 -13.92
C PHE A 71 -14.25 2.93 -13.23
N SER A 72 -13.36 2.18 -12.57
CA SER A 72 -13.76 1.00 -11.79
C SER A 72 -14.63 1.37 -10.59
N TYR A 73 -14.42 2.56 -10.01
CA TYR A 73 -15.12 3.04 -8.82
C TYR A 73 -16.48 3.72 -9.08
N ASP A 74 -16.75 4.15 -10.32
CA ASP A 74 -17.94 4.91 -10.72
C ASP A 74 -19.27 4.25 -10.29
N ARG A 75 -19.33 2.91 -10.31
CA ARG A 75 -20.55 2.14 -9.98
C ARG A 75 -20.60 1.60 -8.55
N VAL A 76 -19.47 1.61 -7.82
CA VAL A 76 -19.36 0.97 -6.50
C VAL A 76 -19.27 1.99 -5.36
N ALA A 77 -18.58 3.11 -5.56
CA ALA A 77 -18.46 4.19 -4.56
C ALA A 77 -18.99 5.54 -5.06
N GLY A 78 -19.34 5.63 -6.34
CA GLY A 78 -19.84 6.85 -6.98
C GLY A 78 -18.73 7.76 -7.51
N ARG A 79 -19.15 8.74 -8.32
CA ARG A 79 -18.24 9.69 -8.97
C ARG A 79 -17.55 10.57 -7.93
N GLY A 80 -16.24 10.76 -8.10
CA GLY A 80 -15.41 11.60 -7.22
C GLY A 80 -14.80 10.87 -6.01
N ALA A 81 -15.04 9.56 -5.87
CA ALA A 81 -14.38 8.74 -4.84
C ALA A 81 -12.85 8.68 -5.01
N ILE A 82 -12.38 8.75 -6.25
CA ILE A 82 -10.96 8.75 -6.62
C ILE A 82 -10.52 10.18 -6.96
N GLN A 83 -9.60 10.72 -6.17
CA GLN A 83 -9.04 12.07 -6.30
C GLN A 83 -7.54 12.01 -6.60
N GLU A 84 -6.91 13.14 -6.95
CA GLU A 84 -5.46 13.15 -7.20
C GLU A 84 -4.63 12.74 -5.98
N SER A 85 -5.14 12.98 -4.78
CA SER A 85 -4.51 12.65 -3.50
C SER A 85 -4.50 11.15 -3.18
N VAL A 86 -5.10 10.31 -4.04
CA VAL A 86 -5.08 8.86 -3.87
C VAL A 86 -4.24 8.16 -4.93
N LEU A 87 -3.76 6.98 -4.57
CA LEU A 87 -3.11 6.01 -5.42
C LEU A 87 -3.90 4.71 -5.34
N CYS A 88 -4.21 4.10 -6.47
CA CYS A 88 -4.90 2.82 -6.51
C CYS A 88 -3.93 1.71 -6.85
N ALA A 89 -3.97 0.59 -6.12
CA ALA A 89 -3.13 -0.56 -6.40
C ALA A 89 -3.82 -1.89 -6.04
N GLY A 90 -3.41 -2.96 -6.71
CA GLY A 90 -3.99 -4.30 -6.52
C GLY A 90 -5.24 -4.49 -7.38
N GLY A 91 -6.28 -5.12 -6.83
CA GLY A 91 -7.51 -5.44 -7.56
C GLY A 91 -7.36 -6.58 -8.58
N ASP A 92 -6.20 -7.23 -8.61
CA ASP A 92 -5.91 -8.40 -9.43
C ASP A 92 -5.92 -9.68 -8.59
N ALA A 93 -4.78 -10.13 -8.10
CA ALA A 93 -4.64 -11.34 -7.30
C ALA A 93 -4.22 -11.05 -5.85
N ALA A 94 -3.87 -9.80 -5.53
CA ALA A 94 -3.52 -9.38 -4.19
C ALA A 94 -3.96 -7.92 -3.95
N GLN A 95 -4.43 -7.64 -2.73
CA GLN A 95 -4.75 -6.30 -2.27
C GLN A 95 -4.83 -6.29 -0.73
N ALA A 96 -4.84 -5.09 -0.15
CA ALA A 96 -5.06 -4.90 1.27
C ALA A 96 -6.51 -5.23 1.68
N CYS A 97 -6.67 -5.64 2.93
CA CYS A 97 -7.89 -6.15 3.52
C CYS A 97 -8.16 -5.51 4.91
N ILE A 98 -9.13 -6.07 5.62
CA ILE A 98 -9.50 -5.67 6.97
C ILE A 98 -8.28 -5.77 7.88
N GLY A 99 -7.96 -4.66 8.56
CA GLY A 99 -6.81 -4.59 9.47
C GLY A 99 -5.55 -4.01 8.85
N ASP A 100 -5.50 -3.82 7.52
CA ASP A 100 -4.35 -3.20 6.86
C ASP A 100 -4.40 -1.66 6.86
N ALA A 101 -5.41 -1.02 7.48
CA ALA A 101 -5.55 0.43 7.44
C ALA A 101 -4.33 1.11 8.10
N GLY A 102 -3.61 1.93 7.34
CA GLY A 102 -2.33 2.51 7.78
C GLY A 102 -1.08 1.80 7.26
N ASP A 103 -1.24 0.69 6.55
CA ASP A 103 -0.12 -0.13 6.10
C ASP A 103 0.67 0.48 4.94
N ALA A 104 1.95 0.12 4.90
CA ALA A 104 2.93 0.69 4.01
C ALA A 104 2.81 0.09 2.61
N LEU A 105 2.67 0.97 1.61
CA LEU A 105 2.93 0.65 0.22
C LEU A 105 4.30 1.23 -0.16
N THR A 106 5.21 0.35 -0.59
CA THR A 106 6.60 0.69 -0.84
C THR A 106 7.03 0.39 -2.28
N VAL A 107 8.11 1.02 -2.72
CA VAL A 107 8.81 0.72 -3.97
C VAL A 107 10.31 0.59 -3.72
N ALA A 108 10.93 -0.44 -4.28
CA ALA A 108 12.36 -0.63 -4.19
C ALA A 108 13.12 0.44 -4.99
N SER A 109 14.09 1.08 -4.32
CA SER A 109 15.05 2.00 -4.93
C SER A 109 16.09 1.26 -5.77
N ALA A 110 16.67 1.95 -6.74
CA ALA A 110 17.86 1.45 -7.46
C ALA A 110 19.05 1.17 -6.53
N ASN A 111 19.08 1.78 -5.35
CA ASN A 111 20.15 1.61 -4.36
C ASN A 111 19.89 0.48 -3.36
N GLY A 112 18.75 -0.21 -3.46
CA GLY A 112 18.37 -1.32 -2.57
C GLY A 112 17.53 -0.93 -1.35
N ASP A 113 17.29 0.36 -1.12
CA ASP A 113 16.41 0.85 -0.06
C ASP A 113 14.94 0.85 -0.49
N ASP A 114 14.00 0.55 0.41
CA ASP A 114 12.56 0.69 0.12
C ASP A 114 12.05 2.10 0.43
N HIS A 115 11.27 2.66 -0.49
CA HIS A 115 10.63 3.97 -0.34
C HIS A 115 9.16 3.84 -0.04
N LEU A 116 8.67 4.51 1.01
CA LEU A 116 7.26 4.62 1.31
C LEU A 116 6.59 5.60 0.34
N VAL A 117 5.63 5.12 -0.44
CA VAL A 117 4.95 5.93 -1.49
C VAL A 117 3.51 6.26 -1.15
N ALA A 118 2.84 5.37 -0.41
CA ALA A 118 1.44 5.49 -0.08
C ALA A 118 1.11 4.69 1.17
N VAL A 119 -0.01 5.02 1.79
CA VAL A 119 -0.52 4.35 2.99
C VAL A 119 -1.91 3.81 2.70
N PHE A 120 -2.17 2.54 3.00
CA PHE A 120 -3.49 1.95 2.72
C PHE A 120 -4.58 2.68 3.50
N SER A 121 -5.66 3.01 2.80
CA SER A 121 -6.77 3.77 3.37
C SER A 121 -8.03 2.93 3.43
N TRP A 122 -8.49 2.43 2.28
CA TRP A 122 -9.74 1.67 2.20
C TRP A 122 -9.84 0.87 0.91
N SER A 123 -10.72 -0.12 0.90
CA SER A 123 -11.15 -0.88 -0.28
C SER A 123 -12.65 -1.17 -0.15
N VAL A 124 -13.31 -1.55 -1.25
CA VAL A 124 -14.74 -1.94 -1.20
C VAL A 124 -14.87 -3.31 -0.52
N GLU A 125 -14.02 -4.24 -0.95
CA GLU A 125 -13.90 -5.61 -0.44
C GLU A 125 -12.43 -6.03 -0.56
N CYS A 126 -11.98 -7.00 0.24
CA CYS A 126 -10.60 -7.52 0.18
C CYS A 126 -10.27 -8.27 -1.12
N ASP A 127 -11.28 -8.44 -1.96
CA ASP A 127 -11.44 -9.54 -2.90
C ASP A 127 -11.87 -9.04 -4.30
N ALA A 128 -12.28 -7.78 -4.39
CA ALA A 128 -12.90 -7.20 -5.56
C ALA A 128 -11.99 -7.21 -6.81
N HIS A 129 -12.09 -8.29 -7.60
CA HIS A 129 -11.40 -8.39 -8.87
C HIS A 129 -11.84 -7.26 -9.82
N GLY A 130 -10.87 -6.52 -10.33
CA GLY A 130 -11.09 -5.35 -11.19
C GLY A 130 -11.40 -4.06 -10.43
N VAL A 131 -11.35 -4.05 -9.09
CA VAL A 131 -11.48 -2.85 -8.26
C VAL A 131 -10.29 -2.79 -7.28
N PRO A 132 -9.29 -1.92 -7.52
CA PRO A 132 -8.08 -1.86 -6.69
C PRO A 132 -8.33 -1.24 -5.32
N GLY A 133 -7.46 -1.54 -4.34
CA GLY A 133 -7.45 -0.84 -3.06
C GLY A 133 -7.00 0.62 -3.21
N VAL A 134 -7.46 1.48 -2.31
CA VAL A 134 -7.21 2.93 -2.33
C VAL A 134 -6.25 3.33 -1.22
N TYR A 135 -5.19 4.02 -1.60
CA TYR A 135 -4.09 4.43 -0.74
C TYR A 135 -3.98 5.96 -0.72
N THR A 136 -3.60 6.54 0.41
CA THR A 136 -3.23 7.96 0.50
C THR A 136 -1.89 8.17 -0.18
N ARG A 137 -1.85 8.98 -1.25
CA ARG A 137 -0.64 9.24 -2.05
C ARG A 137 0.25 10.26 -1.34
N LEU A 138 1.40 9.83 -0.81
CA LEU A 138 2.26 10.68 0.02
C LEU A 138 2.83 11.88 -0.75
N SER A 139 3.12 11.73 -2.04
CA SER A 139 3.59 12.85 -2.87
C SER A 139 2.59 14.01 -2.95
N LYS A 140 1.28 13.76 -2.74
CA LYS A 140 0.22 14.78 -2.77
C LYS A 140 -0.14 15.33 -1.39
N VAL A 141 0.10 14.58 -0.32
CA VAL A 141 -0.13 15.04 1.07
C VAL A 141 1.14 15.49 1.77
N ARG A 142 2.27 15.55 1.05
CA ARG A 142 3.58 15.96 1.57
C ARG A 142 3.54 17.23 2.40
N SER A 143 2.94 18.30 1.89
CA SER A 143 2.88 19.59 2.60
C SER A 143 2.12 19.52 3.92
N PHE A 144 1.16 18.60 4.02
CA PHE A 144 0.45 18.31 5.27
C PHE A 144 1.32 17.49 6.22
N VAL A 145 2.03 16.47 5.73
CA VAL A 145 2.78 15.52 6.57
C VAL A 145 4.14 16.07 7.03
N GLU A 146 4.87 16.79 6.17
CA GLU A 146 6.22 17.29 6.44
C GLU A 146 6.39 18.03 7.78
N PRO A 147 5.47 18.93 8.19
CA PRO A 147 5.58 19.61 9.47
C PRO A 147 5.53 18.66 10.69
N PHE A 148 4.88 17.49 10.55
CA PHE A 148 4.70 16.52 11.64
C PHE A 148 5.79 15.45 11.68
N VAL A 149 6.53 15.27 10.59
CA VAL A 149 7.66 14.31 10.50
C VAL A 149 9.00 14.98 10.87
N ALA A 150 8.94 16.15 11.52
CA ALA A 150 10.06 17.05 11.77
C ALA A 150 11.35 16.36 12.27
N LYS A 151 12.43 16.57 11.50
CA LYS A 151 13.84 16.52 11.92
C LYS A 151 14.26 15.28 12.73
N VAL A 152 14.42 14.14 12.07
CA VAL A 152 15.48 13.21 12.51
C VAL A 152 16.80 13.94 12.26
N SER A 153 17.34 14.56 13.32
CA SER A 153 18.65 15.20 13.27
C SER A 153 19.71 14.14 12.95
N PRO A 154 20.82 14.45 12.26
CA PRO A 154 21.85 13.49 11.83
C PRO A 154 22.67 12.85 12.98
N GLY A 155 22.06 12.48 14.11
CA GLY A 155 22.79 12.05 15.30
C GLY A 155 21.99 11.26 16.34
N TYR A 156 20.84 10.68 16.00
CA TYR A 156 20.18 9.71 16.87
C TYR A 156 20.19 8.33 16.20
N SER A 157 21.12 7.48 16.63
CA SER A 157 21.11 6.03 16.41
C SER A 157 20.50 5.37 17.65
N PHE A 158 19.58 4.44 17.45
CA PHE A 158 19.30 3.41 18.45
C PHE A 158 20.40 2.34 18.41
#